data_AF-A0A1C6VJL5-F1
#
_entry.id   AF-A0A1C6VJL5-F1
#
_cell.length_a   1.000
_cell.length_b   1.000
_cell.length_c   1.000
_cell.angle_alpha   90.00
_cell.angle_beta   90.00
_cell.angle_gamma   90.00
#
_symmetry.space_group_name_H-M   'P 1'
#
loop_
_entity.id
_entity.type
_entity.pdbx_description
1 polymer ?
#
loop_
_entity_poly.entity_id
_entity_poly.type
_entity_poly.pdbx_seq_one_letter_code
_entity_poly.pdbx_strand_id
1 'polypeptide(L)'
;MGATSRAAQTGPRRRAGRRRAPRWARILLGAGLVLVLLAGVAVVGLRLLGDRYERTVLREQLLDPTARLDGTSLDGPLNYLLVGSDRRPGDDNPAQRSDSILIVHVPAGLRQAYLISVPRDLLVTIPPGGGFTGGEDKINAAYEHGGGGQPGARLLSATLTRLTGLRFDGAALIDFAGFRTVIDLLGGVRMCVDTEVRSIHTGTVFRPGCQQMDGRQALDYVRQRYDLPRGDYDRQHHQQQLLRAMLERAGQTDLRR
;
A
#
# COMPACT_ATOMS: atom_id res chain seq x y z
N MET A 1 -27.29 -51.14 63.85
CA MET A 1 -28.08 -50.01 64.38
C MET A 1 -27.12 -48.86 64.62
N GLY A 2 -27.37 -47.72 63.97
CA GLY A 2 -26.41 -46.64 63.81
C GLY A 2 -26.25 -45.74 65.03
N ALA A 3 -25.14 -45.00 65.02
CA ALA A 3 -25.05 -43.59 65.42
C ALA A 3 -23.58 -43.14 65.28
N THR A 4 -23.21 -42.66 64.08
CA THR A 4 -22.03 -41.80 63.93
C THR A 4 -22.40 -40.40 64.38
N SER A 5 -21.96 -40.00 65.57
CA SER A 5 -21.95 -38.61 66.01
C SER A 5 -20.52 -38.27 66.46
N ARG A 6 -19.81 -37.46 65.68
CA ARG A 6 -18.60 -36.78 66.12
C ARG A 6 -18.81 -35.28 65.95
N ALA A 7 -18.90 -34.65 67.11
CA ALA A 7 -19.10 -33.23 67.30
C ALA A 7 -17.98 -32.38 66.68
N ALA A 8 -18.40 -31.25 66.12
CA ALA A 8 -17.56 -30.16 65.69
C ALA A 8 -16.79 -29.57 66.88
N GLN A 9 -15.48 -29.35 66.69
CA GLN A 9 -14.67 -28.49 67.56
C GLN A 9 -14.17 -27.31 66.73
N THR A 10 -14.79 -26.16 66.97
CA THR A 10 -14.45 -24.85 66.42
C THR A 10 -13.28 -24.25 67.20
N GLY A 11 -12.08 -24.29 66.61
CA GLY A 11 -10.91 -23.57 67.13
C GLY A 11 -11.07 -22.03 67.00
N PRO A 12 -10.48 -21.24 67.90
CA PRO A 12 -10.65 -19.79 67.90
C PRO A 12 -9.96 -19.15 66.70
N ARG A 13 -10.73 -18.46 65.86
CA ARG A 13 -10.21 -17.62 64.76
C ARG A 13 -9.42 -16.45 65.33
N ARG A 14 -8.10 -16.56 65.35
CA ARG A 14 -7.18 -15.42 65.56
C ARG A 14 -7.51 -14.32 64.54
N ARG A 15 -8.02 -13.19 65.00
CA ARG A 15 -8.17 -11.96 64.19
C ARG A 15 -6.78 -11.45 63.83
N ALA A 16 -6.30 -11.82 62.65
CA ALA A 16 -5.06 -11.29 62.10
C ALA A 16 -5.22 -9.79 61.84
N GLY A 17 -4.58 -8.96 62.67
CA GLY A 17 -4.48 -7.52 62.46
C GLY A 17 -3.91 -7.25 61.06
N ARG A 18 -4.66 -6.49 60.25
CA ARG A 18 -4.30 -6.12 58.89
C ARG A 18 -3.04 -5.23 58.97
N ARG A 19 -1.85 -5.84 58.88
CA ARG A 19 -0.57 -5.12 58.81
C ARG A 19 -0.63 -4.21 57.58
N ARG A 20 -0.75 -2.90 57.80
CA ARG A 20 -0.78 -1.90 56.73
C ARG A 20 0.51 -2.06 55.94
N ALA A 21 0.40 -2.43 54.65
CA ALA A 21 1.57 -2.59 53.78
C ALA A 21 2.44 -1.32 53.86
N PRO A 22 3.76 -1.46 54.06
CA PRO A 22 4.64 -0.32 54.24
C PRO A 22 4.63 0.56 52.99
N ARG A 23 4.82 1.88 53.16
CA ARG A 23 4.63 2.86 52.07
C ARG A 23 5.48 2.54 50.83
N TRP A 24 6.68 2.01 51.03
CA TRP A 24 7.56 1.56 49.93
C TRP A 24 6.97 0.42 49.10
N ALA A 25 6.24 -0.52 49.71
CA ALA A 25 5.57 -1.60 48.98
C ALA A 25 4.39 -1.09 48.14
N ARG A 26 3.68 -0.05 48.59
CA ARG A 26 2.62 0.61 47.79
C ARG A 26 3.19 1.44 46.64
N ILE A 27 4.35 2.08 46.86
CA ILE A 27 5.07 2.82 45.82
C ILE A 27 5.59 1.85 44.75
N LEU A 28 6.17 0.70 45.14
CA LEU A 28 6.61 -0.32 44.20
C LEU A 28 5.45 -0.94 43.41
N LEU A 29 4.32 -1.21 44.06
CA LEU A 29 3.11 -1.69 43.37
C LEU A 29 2.56 -0.65 42.39
N GLY A 30 2.55 0.63 42.78
CA GLY A 30 2.15 1.74 41.89
C GLY A 30 3.08 1.89 40.70
N ALA A 31 4.40 1.84 40.92
CA ALA A 31 5.40 1.92 39.86
C ALA A 31 5.30 0.73 38.89
N GLY A 32 5.10 -0.48 39.41
CA GLY A 32 4.90 -1.68 38.60
C GLY A 32 3.63 -1.60 37.74
N LEU A 33 2.52 -1.11 38.29
CA LEU A 33 1.27 -0.92 37.53
C LEU A 33 1.44 0.11 36.41
N VAL A 34 2.12 1.23 36.68
CA VAL A 34 2.42 2.24 35.66
C VAL A 34 3.30 1.67 34.55
N LEU A 35 4.31 0.86 34.89
CA LEU A 35 5.19 0.24 33.91
C LEU A 35 4.41 -0.74 33.00
N VAL A 36 3.50 -1.53 33.57
CA VAL A 36 2.64 -2.45 32.80
C VAL A 36 1.69 -1.69 31.88
N LEU A 37 1.11 -0.59 32.34
CA LEU A 37 0.25 0.26 31.51
C LEU A 37 1.02 0.92 30.37
N LEU A 38 2.24 1.42 30.64
CA LEU A 38 3.12 1.98 29.61
C LEU A 38 3.54 0.91 28.59
N ALA A 39 3.87 -0.30 29.03
CA ALA A 39 4.17 -1.41 28.15
C ALA A 39 2.94 -1.83 27.32
N GLY A 40 1.75 -1.84 27.90
CA GLY A 40 0.49 -2.11 27.20
C GLY A 40 0.18 -1.06 26.13
N VAL A 41 0.33 0.23 26.47
CA VAL A 41 0.18 1.34 25.51
C VAL A 41 1.25 1.28 24.42
N ALA A 42 2.48 0.93 24.76
CA ALA A 42 3.55 0.76 23.77
C ALA A 42 3.26 -0.43 22.82
N VAL A 43 2.79 -1.57 23.33
CA VAL A 43 2.42 -2.74 22.52
C VAL A 43 1.20 -2.43 21.65
N VAL A 44 0.16 -1.80 22.18
CA VAL A 44 -1.01 -1.37 21.40
C VAL A 44 -0.61 -0.30 20.39
N GLY A 45 0.25 0.65 20.76
CA GLY A 45 0.81 1.64 19.85
C GLY A 45 1.62 1.01 18.72
N LEU A 46 2.48 0.02 19.03
CA LEU A 46 3.24 -0.73 18.04
C LEU A 46 2.33 -1.57 17.13
N ARG A 47 1.26 -2.16 17.66
CA ARG A 47 0.25 -2.91 16.89
C ARG A 47 -0.52 -1.98 15.96
N LEU A 48 -0.99 -0.84 16.46
CA LEU A 48 -1.71 0.16 15.65
C LEU A 48 -0.81 0.81 14.57
N LEU A 49 0.47 1.02 14.89
CA LEU A 49 1.47 1.47 13.92
C LEU A 49 1.82 0.35 12.92
N GLY A 50 1.89 -0.90 13.38
CA GLY A 50 2.07 -2.11 12.58
C GLY A 50 0.92 -2.34 11.60
N ASP A 51 -0.34 -2.28 12.04
CA ASP A 51 -1.54 -2.40 11.21
C ASP A 51 -1.65 -1.27 10.16
N ARG A 52 -0.97 -0.13 10.39
CA ARG A 52 -0.81 0.92 9.37
C ARG A 52 0.39 0.68 8.45
N TYR A 53 1.47 0.06 8.93
CA TYR A 53 2.66 -0.26 8.15
C TYR A 53 2.51 -1.53 7.29
N GLU A 54 1.69 -2.50 7.71
CA GLU A 54 1.35 -3.71 6.96
C GLU A 54 0.62 -3.42 5.63
N ARG A 55 0.24 -2.16 5.36
CA ARG A 55 -0.32 -1.73 4.06
C ARG A 55 0.74 -1.46 2.99
N THR A 56 2.03 -1.38 3.35
CA THR A 56 3.11 -1.34 2.37
C THR A 56 3.62 -2.76 2.16
N VAL A 57 3.04 -3.38 1.14
CA VAL A 57 3.02 -4.81 0.87
C VAL A 57 4.38 -5.51 0.94
N LEU A 58 4.38 -6.71 1.55
CA LEU A 58 5.40 -7.75 1.49
C LEU A 58 5.87 -7.97 0.03
N ARG A 59 7.08 -7.47 -0.29
CA ARG A 59 7.71 -7.40 -1.62
C ARG A 59 7.75 -8.72 -2.40
N GLU A 60 7.81 -9.86 -1.72
CA GLU A 60 8.01 -11.15 -2.39
C GLU A 60 6.70 -11.85 -2.78
N GLN A 61 5.63 -11.74 -1.99
CA GLN A 61 4.43 -12.56 -2.20
C GLN A 61 3.53 -12.08 -3.35
N LEU A 62 3.81 -10.91 -3.91
CA LEU A 62 3.05 -10.32 -5.03
C LEU A 62 3.49 -10.78 -6.40
N LEU A 63 4.72 -11.28 -6.55
CA LEU A 63 5.25 -11.71 -7.84
C LEU A 63 5.07 -13.22 -8.02
N ASP A 64 4.70 -13.61 -9.23
CA ASP A 64 4.77 -15.01 -9.65
C ASP A 64 6.24 -15.48 -9.65
N PRO A 65 6.53 -16.74 -9.30
CA PRO A 65 7.91 -17.26 -9.35
C PRO A 65 8.59 -17.07 -10.71
N THR A 66 7.86 -17.17 -11.81
CA THR A 66 8.41 -16.97 -13.16
C THR A 66 8.75 -15.50 -13.44
N ALA A 67 8.09 -14.58 -12.73
CA ALA A 67 8.23 -13.14 -12.87
C ALA A 67 9.29 -12.54 -11.93
N ARG A 68 9.88 -13.34 -11.02
CA ARG A 68 10.81 -12.85 -10.01
C ARG A 68 12.27 -12.96 -10.49
N LEU A 69 13.09 -11.97 -10.11
CA LEU A 69 14.54 -12.08 -10.13
C LEU A 69 15.04 -12.66 -8.80
N ASP A 70 15.74 -13.80 -8.87
CA ASP A 70 16.38 -14.39 -7.69
C ASP A 70 17.70 -13.63 -7.40
N GLY A 71 17.62 -12.67 -6.49
CA GLY A 71 18.77 -11.93 -5.97
C GLY A 71 18.75 -10.45 -6.33
N THR A 72 18.49 -9.61 -5.32
CA THR A 72 18.68 -8.16 -5.40
C THR A 72 20.17 -7.84 -5.35
N SER A 73 20.90 -8.08 -6.45
CA SER A 73 22.19 -7.41 -6.63
C SER A 73 21.90 -5.95 -6.97
N LEU A 74 22.30 -5.03 -6.10
CA LEU A 74 22.22 -3.59 -6.36
C LEU A 74 23.16 -3.13 -7.48
N ASP A 75 23.97 -4.04 -8.03
CA ASP A 75 24.90 -3.76 -9.14
C ASP A 75 24.19 -3.84 -10.52
N GLY A 76 23.00 -4.44 -10.59
CA GLY A 76 22.21 -4.59 -11.81
C GLY A 76 21.08 -3.57 -11.96
N PRO A 77 20.41 -3.52 -13.13
CA PRO A 77 19.19 -2.74 -13.29
C PRO A 77 18.04 -3.32 -12.46
N LEU A 78 17.25 -2.44 -11.82
CA LEU A 78 16.09 -2.81 -11.00
C LEU A 78 14.78 -2.60 -11.77
N ASN A 79 13.86 -3.53 -11.64
CA ASN A 79 12.52 -3.49 -12.22
C ASN A 79 11.46 -3.71 -11.13
N TYR A 80 10.56 -2.75 -10.93
CA TYR A 80 9.43 -2.88 -10.01
C TYR A 80 8.08 -2.80 -10.72
N LEU A 81 7.16 -3.68 -10.37
CA LEU A 81 5.77 -3.63 -10.84
C LEU A 81 4.90 -2.88 -9.83
N LEU A 82 4.29 -1.78 -10.24
CA LEU A 82 3.32 -1.04 -9.44
C LEU A 82 1.92 -1.28 -10.01
N VAL A 83 1.01 -1.73 -9.16
CA VAL A 83 -0.37 -2.02 -9.54
C VAL A 83 -1.29 -1.12 -8.71
N GLY A 84 -1.98 -0.21 -9.41
CA GLY A 84 -3.01 0.64 -8.84
C GLY A 84 -4.32 -0.13 -8.72
N SER A 85 -4.88 -0.22 -7.51
CA SER A 85 -6.20 -0.83 -7.28
C SER A 85 -7.14 0.20 -6.63
N ASP A 86 -8.41 0.28 -7.08
CA ASP A 86 -9.42 1.16 -6.47
C ASP A 86 -9.95 0.59 -5.14
N ARG A 87 -9.06 0.04 -4.30
CA ARG A 87 -9.46 -0.49 -3.00
C ARG A 87 -9.73 0.67 -2.05
N ARG A 88 -11.01 0.90 -1.75
CA ARG A 88 -11.41 1.81 -0.68
C ARG A 88 -11.40 1.08 0.66
N PRO A 89 -10.99 1.73 1.78
CA PRO A 89 -11.14 1.13 3.10
C PRO A 89 -12.61 0.75 3.34
N GLY A 90 -12.88 -0.55 3.54
CA GLY A 90 -14.24 -1.08 3.76
C GLY A 90 -14.96 -1.61 2.51
N ASP A 91 -14.28 -1.70 1.36
CA ASP A 91 -14.84 -2.32 0.16
C ASP A 91 -14.49 -3.83 0.12
N ASP A 92 -15.49 -4.68 0.39
CA ASP A 92 -15.38 -6.15 0.38
C ASP A 92 -15.63 -6.73 -1.03
N ASN A 93 -15.71 -5.89 -2.06
CA ASN A 93 -16.04 -6.33 -3.41
C ASN A 93 -14.87 -7.14 -4.04
N PRO A 94 -15.10 -8.42 -4.43
CA PRO A 94 -14.09 -9.26 -5.08
C PRO A 94 -13.75 -8.80 -6.50
N ALA A 95 -14.56 -7.94 -7.12
CA ALA A 95 -14.32 -7.36 -8.45
C ALA A 95 -13.28 -6.22 -8.36
N GLN A 96 -12.07 -6.57 -7.95
CA GLN A 96 -10.97 -5.61 -7.85
C GLN A 96 -10.37 -5.40 -9.24
N ARG A 97 -10.52 -4.20 -9.78
CA ARG A 97 -9.92 -3.83 -11.07
C ARG A 97 -8.58 -3.16 -10.82
N SER A 98 -7.59 -3.50 -11.66
CA SER A 98 -6.35 -2.73 -11.73
C SER A 98 -6.59 -1.54 -12.65
N ASP A 99 -6.66 -0.34 -12.07
CA ASP A 99 -6.89 0.89 -12.85
C ASP A 99 -5.58 1.48 -13.39
N SER A 100 -4.44 1.03 -12.90
CA SER A 100 -3.13 1.47 -13.39
C SER A 100 -2.11 0.35 -13.24
N ILE A 101 -1.35 0.08 -14.31
CA ILE A 101 -0.25 -0.89 -14.31
C ILE A 101 0.99 -0.12 -14.73
N LEU A 102 1.96 0.02 -13.83
CA LEU A 102 3.19 0.75 -14.09
C LEU A 102 4.40 -0.15 -13.84
N ILE A 103 5.42 -0.01 -14.67
CA ILE A 103 6.72 -0.63 -14.49
C ILE A 103 7.72 0.47 -14.17
N VAL A 104 8.40 0.38 -13.04
CA VAL A 104 9.54 1.22 -12.72
C VAL A 104 10.80 0.49 -13.16
N HIS A 105 11.58 1.09 -14.04
CA HIS A 105 12.89 0.59 -14.45
C HIS A 105 13.97 1.56 -14.01
N VAL A 106 14.95 1.07 -13.26
CA VAL A 106 16.11 1.84 -12.80
C VAL A 106 17.35 1.15 -13.38
N PRO A 107 18.08 1.76 -14.33
CA PRO A 107 19.27 1.14 -14.91
C PRO A 107 20.38 0.92 -13.87
N ALA A 108 21.34 0.06 -14.23
CA ALA A 108 22.56 -0.14 -13.43
C ALA A 108 23.26 1.19 -13.14
N GLY A 109 23.70 1.39 -11.90
CA GLY A 109 24.24 2.65 -11.40
C GLY A 109 23.21 3.59 -10.76
N LEU A 110 21.92 3.22 -10.78
CA LEU A 110 20.83 3.86 -10.01
C LEU A 110 20.63 5.36 -10.26
N ARG A 111 21.14 5.91 -11.36
CA ARG A 111 21.19 7.37 -11.59
C ARG A 111 19.89 8.00 -12.06
N GLN A 112 18.99 7.20 -12.60
CA GLN A 112 17.74 7.65 -13.22
C GLN A 112 16.70 6.55 -13.10
N ALA A 113 15.43 6.93 -12.98
CA ALA A 113 14.32 5.99 -12.96
C ALA A 113 13.34 6.31 -14.10
N TYR A 114 12.90 5.26 -14.77
CA TYR A 114 11.88 5.30 -15.81
C TYR A 114 10.60 4.66 -15.27
N LEU A 115 9.48 5.26 -15.59
CA LEU A 115 8.14 4.81 -15.24
C LEU A 115 7.37 4.55 -16.54
N ILE A 116 7.11 3.28 -16.83
CA ILE A 116 6.48 2.83 -18.07
C ILE A 116 5.05 2.44 -17.74
N SER A 117 4.06 3.08 -18.36
CA SER A 117 2.66 2.67 -18.20
C SER A 117 2.28 1.59 -19.20
N VAL A 118 1.60 0.57 -18.69
CA VAL A 118 1.03 -0.50 -19.48
C VAL A 118 -0.46 -0.20 -19.68
N PRO A 119 -0.92 0.00 -20.92
CA PRO A 119 -2.34 0.24 -21.19
C PRO A 119 -3.20 -0.93 -20.71
N ARG A 120 -4.16 -0.65 -19.83
CA ARG A 120 -5.01 -1.68 -19.18
C ARG A 120 -5.82 -2.53 -20.16
N ASP A 121 -6.12 -1.98 -21.34
CA ASP A 121 -6.95 -2.58 -22.38
C ASP A 121 -6.12 -3.29 -23.46
N LEU A 122 -4.81 -3.43 -23.25
CA LEU A 122 -3.93 -4.18 -24.15
C LEU A 122 -4.38 -5.65 -24.21
N LEU A 123 -4.71 -6.14 -25.41
CA LEU A 123 -5.07 -7.54 -25.63
C LEU A 123 -3.81 -8.40 -25.56
N VAL A 124 -3.78 -9.36 -24.65
CA VAL A 124 -2.62 -10.22 -24.36
C VAL A 124 -3.04 -11.65 -24.07
N THR A 125 -2.12 -12.59 -24.24
CA THR A 125 -2.31 -13.97 -23.80
C THR A 125 -1.98 -14.11 -22.31
N ILE A 126 -3.00 -14.32 -21.48
CA ILE A 126 -2.89 -14.54 -20.05
C ILE A 126 -2.63 -16.03 -19.78
N PRO A 127 -1.59 -16.39 -18.99
CA PRO A 127 -1.33 -17.79 -18.63
C PRO A 127 -2.41 -18.34 -17.67
N PRO A 128 -2.51 -19.68 -17.51
CA PRO A 128 -3.33 -20.25 -16.46
C PRO A 128 -2.81 -19.85 -15.06
N GLY A 129 -3.72 -19.57 -14.13
CA GLY A 129 -3.36 -19.20 -12.76
C GLY A 129 -4.55 -18.62 -12.00
N GLY A 130 -4.53 -18.71 -10.67
CA GLY A 130 -5.61 -18.14 -9.82
C GLY A 130 -7.02 -18.73 -10.04
N GLY A 131 -7.14 -19.89 -10.70
CA GLY A 131 -8.42 -20.49 -11.09
C GLY A 131 -8.84 -20.21 -12.54
N PHE A 132 -8.13 -19.35 -13.25
CA PHE A 132 -8.31 -19.09 -14.68
C PHE A 132 -7.55 -20.10 -15.54
N THR A 133 -8.19 -20.59 -16.61
CA THR A 133 -7.64 -21.64 -17.49
C THR A 133 -6.61 -21.12 -18.50
N GLY A 134 -6.41 -19.81 -18.58
CA GLY A 134 -5.59 -19.17 -19.61
C GLY A 134 -6.39 -18.85 -20.88
N GLY A 135 -5.97 -17.81 -21.61
CA GLY A 135 -6.66 -17.33 -22.81
C GLY A 135 -6.21 -15.93 -23.23
N GLU A 136 -6.77 -15.42 -24.32
CA GLU A 136 -6.60 -14.02 -24.71
C GLU A 136 -7.64 -13.14 -24.02
N ASP A 137 -7.18 -12.06 -23.40
CA ASP A 137 -8.04 -11.05 -22.78
C ASP A 137 -7.25 -9.74 -22.62
N LYS A 138 -7.91 -8.69 -22.15
CA LYS A 138 -7.26 -7.43 -21.75
C LYS A 138 -6.31 -7.69 -20.59
N ILE A 139 -5.17 -7.03 -20.58
CA ILE A 139 -4.15 -7.27 -19.55
C ILE A 139 -4.64 -7.00 -18.13
N ASN A 140 -5.57 -6.04 -17.92
CA ASN A 140 -6.16 -5.82 -16.60
C ASN A 140 -6.95 -7.03 -16.08
N ALA A 141 -7.47 -7.86 -16.99
CA ALA A 141 -8.26 -9.03 -16.64
C ALA A 141 -7.38 -10.07 -15.97
N ALA A 142 -6.06 -10.08 -16.20
CA ALA A 142 -5.14 -10.96 -15.47
C ALA A 142 -5.20 -10.72 -13.95
N TYR A 143 -5.38 -9.46 -13.52
CA TYR A 143 -5.55 -9.14 -12.11
C TYR A 143 -6.92 -9.61 -11.58
N GLU A 144 -7.99 -9.44 -12.38
CA GLU A 144 -9.36 -9.86 -12.04
C GLU A 144 -9.49 -11.39 -11.98
N HIS A 145 -9.03 -12.09 -13.03
CA HIS A 145 -8.98 -13.55 -13.16
C HIS A 145 -8.19 -14.21 -12.04
N GLY A 146 -7.16 -13.52 -11.53
CA GLY A 146 -6.38 -14.00 -10.39
C GLY A 146 -7.10 -13.82 -9.04
N GLY A 147 -8.27 -13.19 -8.99
CA GLY A 147 -9.04 -12.91 -7.77
C GLY A 147 -8.68 -11.60 -7.07
N GLY A 148 -7.96 -10.69 -7.75
CA GLY A 148 -7.50 -9.42 -7.18
C GLY A 148 -6.46 -9.59 -6.07
N GLY A 149 -6.16 -8.51 -5.36
CA GLY A 149 -5.16 -8.47 -4.28
C GLY A 149 -3.80 -9.07 -4.68
N GLN A 150 -3.22 -9.87 -3.78
CA GLN A 150 -1.95 -10.55 -4.05
C GLN A 150 -2.06 -11.63 -5.14
N PRO A 151 -3.09 -12.51 -5.13
CA PRO A 151 -3.26 -13.51 -6.19
C PRO A 151 -3.39 -12.91 -7.61
N GLY A 152 -4.15 -11.82 -7.75
CA GLY A 152 -4.27 -11.04 -8.99
C GLY A 152 -2.95 -10.41 -9.41
N ALA A 153 -2.22 -9.79 -8.48
CA ALA A 153 -0.90 -9.23 -8.77
C ALA A 153 0.09 -10.27 -9.29
N ARG A 154 0.04 -11.50 -8.75
CA ARG A 154 0.88 -12.61 -9.23
C ARG A 154 0.54 -12.97 -10.66
N LEU A 155 -0.73 -13.22 -10.98
CA LEU A 155 -1.13 -13.58 -12.35
C LEU A 155 -0.81 -12.46 -13.35
N LEU A 156 -1.00 -11.20 -12.95
CA LEU A 156 -0.61 -10.04 -13.75
C LEU A 156 0.91 -10.01 -14.00
N SER A 157 1.74 -10.25 -12.97
CA SER A 157 3.20 -10.27 -13.12
C SER A 157 3.67 -11.39 -14.05
N ALA A 158 3.06 -12.58 -13.99
CA ALA A 158 3.35 -13.68 -14.91
C ALA A 158 2.98 -13.31 -16.36
N THR A 159 1.82 -12.65 -16.54
CA THR A 159 1.35 -12.16 -17.83
C THR A 159 2.33 -11.15 -18.44
N LEU A 160 2.76 -10.16 -17.64
CA LEU A 160 3.73 -9.14 -18.08
C LEU A 160 5.08 -9.76 -18.42
N THR A 161 5.54 -10.72 -17.62
CA THR A 161 6.79 -11.44 -17.88
C THR A 161 6.72 -12.22 -19.19
N ARG A 162 5.60 -12.90 -19.46
CA ARG A 162 5.39 -13.61 -20.72
C ARG A 162 5.31 -12.66 -21.92
N LEU A 163 4.70 -11.50 -21.74
CA LEU A 163 4.53 -10.49 -22.79
C LEU A 163 5.86 -9.79 -23.14
N THR A 164 6.63 -9.42 -22.11
CA THR A 164 7.77 -8.50 -22.26
C THR A 164 9.14 -9.16 -22.08
N GLY A 165 9.18 -10.36 -21.48
CA GLY A 165 10.41 -10.99 -21.02
C GLY A 165 11.01 -10.34 -19.76
N LEU A 166 10.43 -9.26 -19.26
CA LEU A 166 10.91 -8.57 -18.06
C LEU A 166 10.61 -9.41 -16.82
N ARG A 167 11.59 -9.47 -15.93
CA ARG A 167 11.41 -9.96 -14.56
C ARG A 167 11.53 -8.79 -13.60
N PHE A 168 10.97 -8.95 -12.42
CA PHE A 168 10.82 -7.89 -11.42
C PHE A 168 11.56 -8.24 -10.13
N ASP A 169 12.18 -7.24 -9.54
CA ASP A 169 12.83 -7.26 -8.22
C ASP A 169 11.81 -7.08 -7.08
N GLY A 170 10.64 -6.55 -7.40
CA GLY A 170 9.54 -6.44 -6.46
C GLY A 170 8.26 -5.94 -7.11
N ALA A 171 7.17 -6.06 -6.37
CA ALA A 171 5.91 -5.43 -6.73
C ALA A 171 5.32 -4.68 -5.54
N ALA A 172 4.51 -3.67 -5.84
CA ALA A 172 3.71 -2.96 -4.86
C ALA A 172 2.28 -2.76 -5.38
N LEU A 173 1.30 -3.08 -4.54
CA LEU A 173 -0.06 -2.61 -4.73
C LEU A 173 -0.13 -1.20 -4.17
N ILE A 174 -0.24 -0.21 -5.04
CA ILE A 174 -0.25 1.20 -4.64
C ILE A 174 -1.69 1.70 -4.67
N ASP A 175 -2.14 2.21 -3.53
CA ASP A 175 -3.37 3.00 -3.46
C ASP A 175 -3.08 4.48 -3.77
N PHE A 176 -4.15 5.27 -3.83
CA PHE A 176 -4.04 6.71 -4.01
C PHE A 176 -3.11 7.39 -2.98
N ALA A 177 -3.00 6.90 -1.75
CA ALA A 177 -2.12 7.48 -0.74
C ALA A 177 -0.64 7.18 -1.01
N GLY A 178 -0.31 5.98 -1.49
CA GLY A 178 1.05 5.62 -1.90
C GLY A 178 1.54 6.45 -3.09
N PHE A 179 0.67 6.76 -4.06
CA PHE A 179 1.02 7.67 -5.16
C PHE A 179 1.41 9.07 -4.68
N ARG A 180 0.67 9.63 -3.70
CA ARG A 180 1.02 10.94 -3.11
C ARG A 180 2.42 10.89 -2.51
N THR A 181 2.68 9.84 -1.73
CA THR A 181 3.96 9.65 -1.04
C THR A 181 5.12 9.62 -2.01
N VAL A 182 5.00 8.91 -3.15
CA VAL A 182 6.06 8.87 -4.17
C VAL A 182 6.30 10.25 -4.78
N ILE A 183 5.24 10.99 -5.13
CA ILE A 183 5.36 12.34 -5.69
C ILE A 183 6.00 13.30 -4.68
N ASP A 184 5.59 13.23 -3.42
CA ASP A 184 6.15 14.07 -2.35
C ASP A 184 7.65 13.77 -2.13
N LEU A 185 8.05 12.50 -2.18
CA LEU A 185 9.46 12.10 -2.10
C LEU A 185 10.31 12.63 -3.26
N LEU A 186 9.71 12.81 -4.45
CA LEU A 186 10.36 13.44 -5.60
C LEU A 186 10.40 14.99 -5.48
N GLY A 187 9.83 15.57 -4.43
CA GLY A 187 9.70 17.03 -4.26
C GLY A 187 8.57 17.63 -5.11
N GLY A 188 7.55 16.84 -5.42
CA GLY A 188 6.45 17.21 -6.30
C GLY A 188 6.77 17.04 -7.78
N VAL A 189 5.77 17.26 -8.64
CA VAL A 189 5.86 17.15 -10.10
C VAL A 189 5.40 18.44 -10.77
N ARG A 190 5.99 18.76 -11.92
CA ARG A 190 5.56 19.90 -12.74
C ARG A 190 4.48 19.44 -13.72
N MET A 191 3.25 19.89 -13.54
CA MET A 191 2.12 19.54 -14.39
C MET A 191 1.58 20.75 -15.13
N CYS A 192 1.20 20.58 -16.38
CA CYS A 192 0.59 21.63 -17.20
C CYS A 192 -0.91 21.39 -17.32
N VAL A 193 -1.67 22.40 -16.89
CA VAL A 193 -3.12 22.39 -16.92
C VAL A 193 -3.57 23.10 -18.19
N ASP A 194 -4.34 22.42 -19.04
CA ASP A 194 -4.74 22.96 -20.35
C ASP A 194 -5.94 23.92 -20.22
N THR A 195 -6.92 23.55 -19.40
CA THR A 195 -8.14 24.32 -19.13
C THR A 195 -8.36 24.44 -17.63
N GLU A 196 -9.06 25.48 -17.17
CA GLU A 196 -9.37 25.60 -15.75
C GLU A 196 -10.13 24.36 -15.26
N VAL A 197 -9.63 23.73 -14.20
CA VAL A 197 -10.26 22.57 -13.58
C VAL A 197 -10.58 22.91 -12.13
N ARG A 198 -11.86 22.79 -11.75
CA ARG A 198 -12.29 22.91 -10.36
C ARG A 198 -12.40 21.53 -9.74
N SER A 199 -11.70 21.33 -8.63
CA SER A 199 -11.78 20.08 -7.88
C SER A 199 -13.13 19.95 -7.18
N ILE A 200 -13.83 18.86 -7.46
CA ILE A 200 -15.03 18.47 -6.70
C ILE A 200 -14.71 17.88 -5.33
N HIS A 201 -13.44 17.54 -5.06
CA HIS A 201 -13.00 16.91 -3.82
C HIS A 201 -12.49 17.92 -2.79
N THR A 202 -11.86 19.00 -3.26
CA THR A 202 -11.19 19.98 -2.39
C THR A 202 -11.67 21.41 -2.62
N GLY A 203 -12.41 21.68 -3.69
CA GLY A 203 -12.78 23.04 -4.12
C GLY A 203 -11.62 23.82 -4.75
N THR A 204 -10.42 23.21 -4.85
CA THR A 204 -9.23 23.83 -5.47
C THR A 204 -9.49 24.16 -6.94
N VAL A 205 -9.03 25.32 -7.40
CA VAL A 205 -9.09 25.71 -8.81
C VAL A 205 -7.70 25.60 -9.41
N PHE A 206 -7.53 24.65 -10.31
CA PHE A 206 -6.32 24.49 -11.11
C PHE A 206 -6.44 25.40 -12.34
N ARG A 207 -5.67 26.49 -12.35
CA ARG A 207 -5.67 27.44 -13.47
C ARG A 207 -4.84 26.91 -14.64
N PRO A 208 -5.15 27.31 -15.89
CA PRO A 208 -4.32 26.97 -17.04
C PRO A 208 -2.85 27.40 -16.86
N GLY A 209 -1.94 26.57 -17.35
CA GLY A 209 -0.49 26.77 -17.26
C GLY A 209 0.24 25.67 -16.50
N CYS A 210 1.58 25.69 -16.58
CA CYS A 210 2.44 24.72 -15.89
C CYS A 210 2.74 25.16 -14.46
N GLN A 211 2.39 24.31 -13.51
CA GLN A 211 2.57 24.56 -12.08
C GLN A 211 3.19 23.36 -11.38
N GLN A 212 3.96 23.64 -10.34
CA GLN A 212 4.50 22.60 -9.46
C GLN A 212 3.37 22.12 -8.55
N MET A 213 3.15 20.81 -8.52
CA MET A 213 2.12 20.16 -7.71
C MET A 213 2.75 19.18 -6.73
N ASP A 214 2.37 19.28 -5.46
CA ASP A 214 2.65 18.24 -4.47
C ASP A 214 1.79 16.98 -4.73
N GLY A 215 2.06 15.88 -4.03
CA GLY A 215 1.35 14.62 -4.23
C GLY A 215 -0.15 14.75 -4.01
N ARG A 216 -0.59 15.60 -3.07
CA ARG A 216 -2.01 15.84 -2.81
C ARG A 216 -2.68 16.58 -3.98
N GLN A 217 -2.06 17.65 -4.47
CA GLN A 217 -2.55 18.46 -5.59
C GLN A 217 -2.55 17.66 -6.91
N ALA A 218 -1.44 16.99 -7.21
CA ALA A 218 -1.30 16.16 -8.40
C ALA A 218 -2.35 15.06 -8.42
N LEU A 219 -2.56 14.40 -7.28
CA LEU A 219 -3.58 13.37 -7.20
C LEU A 219 -5.00 13.92 -7.30
N ASP A 220 -5.26 15.06 -6.67
CA ASP A 220 -6.56 15.71 -6.77
C ASP A 220 -6.87 16.06 -8.23
N TYR A 221 -5.90 16.63 -8.96
CA TYR A 221 -6.03 16.98 -10.37
C TYR A 221 -6.33 15.78 -11.27
N VAL A 222 -5.58 14.68 -11.17
CA VAL A 222 -5.78 13.49 -12.03
C VAL A 222 -7.03 12.68 -11.72
N ARG A 223 -7.68 12.94 -10.58
CA ARG A 223 -8.94 12.29 -10.19
C ARG A 223 -10.16 13.06 -10.69
N GLN A 224 -9.99 14.27 -11.21
CA GLN A 224 -11.11 15.04 -11.75
C GLN A 224 -11.68 14.35 -12.99
N ARG A 225 -13.01 14.21 -12.99
CA ARG A 225 -13.79 13.59 -14.06
C ARG A 225 -15.04 14.37 -14.41
N TYR A 226 -15.53 15.16 -13.47
CA TYR A 226 -16.75 15.95 -13.59
C TYR A 226 -16.36 17.39 -13.90
N ASP A 227 -17.19 18.09 -14.68
CA ASP A 227 -16.95 19.44 -15.19
C ASP A 227 -15.79 19.59 -16.20
N LEU A 228 -15.27 18.47 -16.73
CA LEU A 228 -14.30 18.46 -17.83
C LEU A 228 -15.01 18.34 -19.18
N PRO A 229 -14.60 19.10 -20.23
CA PRO A 229 -15.28 19.12 -21.53
C PRO A 229 -15.48 17.74 -22.19
N ARG A 230 -14.57 16.78 -21.93
CA ARG A 230 -14.60 15.41 -22.48
C ARG A 230 -14.68 14.33 -21.39
N GLY A 231 -15.03 14.68 -20.16
CA GLY A 231 -15.28 13.73 -19.06
C GLY A 231 -14.14 12.74 -18.80
N ASP A 232 -14.39 11.44 -19.06
CA ASP A 232 -13.43 10.34 -18.81
C ASP A 232 -12.13 10.46 -19.63
N TYR A 233 -12.23 10.98 -20.85
CA TYR A 233 -11.07 11.18 -21.73
C TYR A 233 -10.09 12.20 -21.17
N ASP A 234 -10.59 13.27 -20.55
CA ASP A 234 -9.73 14.27 -19.92
C ASP A 234 -9.08 13.71 -18.64
N ARG A 235 -9.77 12.81 -17.91
CA ARG A 235 -9.15 12.09 -16.78
C ARG A 235 -7.96 11.24 -17.24
N GLN A 236 -8.14 10.48 -18.32
CA GLN A 236 -7.07 9.67 -18.90
C GLN A 236 -5.91 10.56 -19.36
N HIS A 237 -6.21 11.71 -19.97
CA HIS A 237 -5.22 12.70 -20.34
C HIS A 237 -4.43 13.23 -19.14
N HIS A 238 -5.10 13.62 -18.04
CA HIS A 238 -4.43 14.08 -16.82
C HIS A 238 -3.54 12.98 -16.20
N GLN A 239 -3.99 11.72 -16.23
CA GLN A 239 -3.18 10.60 -15.75
C GLN A 239 -1.92 10.39 -16.59
N GLN A 240 -2.01 10.54 -17.92
CA GLN A 240 -0.84 10.52 -18.81
C GLN A 240 0.10 11.71 -18.55
N GLN A 241 -0.45 12.91 -18.31
CA GLN A 241 0.34 14.08 -17.94
C GLN A 241 1.08 13.87 -16.62
N LEU A 242 0.44 13.31 -15.60
CA LEU A 242 1.09 12.99 -14.33
C LEU A 242 2.21 11.98 -14.50
N LEU A 243 1.97 10.91 -15.24
CA LEU A 243 2.99 9.92 -15.55
C LEU A 243 4.21 10.55 -16.23
N ARG A 244 3.99 11.40 -17.24
CA ARG A 244 5.06 12.13 -17.92
C ARG A 244 5.80 13.08 -16.96
N ALA A 245 5.06 13.81 -16.12
CA ALA A 245 5.65 14.72 -15.15
C ALA A 245 6.49 13.98 -14.09
N MET A 246 6.04 12.80 -13.66
CA MET A 246 6.81 11.92 -12.77
C MET A 246 8.07 11.39 -13.43
N LEU A 247 7.99 10.97 -14.70
CA LEU A 247 9.12 10.55 -15.51
C LEU A 247 10.19 11.64 -15.65
N GLU A 248 9.76 12.84 -16.04
CA GLU A 248 10.65 14.00 -16.18
C GLU A 248 11.27 14.37 -14.84
N ARG A 249 10.48 14.35 -13.76
CA ARG A 249 10.97 14.64 -12.42
C ARG A 249 11.97 13.59 -11.95
N ALA A 250 11.71 12.30 -12.16
CA ALA A 250 12.62 11.23 -11.79
C ALA A 250 13.96 11.33 -12.56
N GLY A 251 13.93 11.76 -13.83
CA GLY A 251 15.14 12.02 -14.61
C GLY A 251 15.89 13.30 -14.20
N GLN A 252 15.17 14.32 -13.70
CA GLN A 252 15.76 15.59 -13.23
C GLN A 252 16.21 15.55 -11.78
N THR A 253 15.64 14.66 -10.96
CA THR A 253 16.03 14.43 -9.57
C THR A 253 17.31 13.61 -9.51
N ASP A 254 18.24 13.87 -10.44
CA ASP A 254 19.63 13.44 -10.37
C ASP A 254 20.06 13.56 -8.91
N LEU A 255 20.57 12.44 -8.44
CA LEU A 255 21.10 12.19 -7.11
C LEU A 255 22.24 13.17 -6.87
N ARG A 256 21.89 14.44 -6.64
CA ARG A 256 22.76 15.53 -6.21
C ARG A 256 23.07 15.31 -4.74
N ARG A 257 23.71 14.17 -4.46
CA ARG A 257 24.64 13.91 -3.37
C ARG A 257 25.22 12.51 -3.50
#